data_AF-A0A3M4SFP7-F1
#
_entry.id   AF-A0A3M4SFP7-F1
#
_cell.length_a   1.000
_cell.length_b   1.000
_cell.length_c   1.000
_cell.angle_alpha   90.00
_cell.angle_beta   90.00
_cell.angle_gamma   90.00
#
_symmetry.space_group_name_H-M   'P 1'
#
loop_
_entity.id
_entity.type
_entity.pdbx_description
1 polymer ?
#
loop_
_entity_poly.entity_id
_entity_poly.type
_entity_poly.pdbx_seq_one_letter_code
_entity_poly.pdbx_strand_id
1 'polypeptide(L)'
;MPVLAGVPLPMPVGGDEMGFFAFPEEGTSVVVCFAYGLPHKPYIQTILPHGLTLPKVPKGDQVWQHSDAVQQRVDADGNWLRKTDGKIQDQAIEREVDAMTNTESFQSHTRTVDDHSTESVGGVKKIEALGALKLLSGGSASLAAVDDLHQATGRDLNLVVGQKHNATVGGDMHERIQGLRESITSKSQRLQAPKTWVGSGGVNIFQVVCDLLDLVQDMNTQLAAHTHGPTPVPGNAAAFTAAAGNVAVLSAKLKLGRR
;
A
#
# COMPACT_ATOMS: atom_id res chain seq x y z
N MET A 1 25.01 -50.41 -45.35
CA MET A 1 25.94 -49.55 -44.60
C MET A 1 26.08 -50.11 -43.20
N PRO A 2 27.27 -50.15 -42.60
CA PRO A 2 27.43 -50.46 -41.18
C PRO A 2 26.78 -49.37 -40.31
N VAL A 3 26.44 -49.70 -39.07
CA VAL A 3 25.94 -48.72 -38.09
C VAL A 3 27.07 -47.74 -37.77
N LEU A 4 26.82 -46.45 -37.96
CA LEU A 4 27.74 -45.38 -37.58
C LEU A 4 27.30 -44.85 -36.21
N ALA A 5 28.11 -45.10 -35.18
CA ALA A 5 27.84 -44.63 -33.81
C ALA A 5 28.55 -43.30 -33.54
N GLY A 6 27.92 -42.44 -32.71
CA GLY A 6 28.53 -41.17 -32.28
C GLY A 6 28.76 -40.16 -33.40
N VAL A 7 27.92 -40.18 -34.45
CA VAL A 7 28.03 -39.25 -35.58
C VAL A 7 27.65 -37.84 -35.12
N PRO A 8 28.53 -36.83 -35.26
CA PRO A 8 28.23 -35.45 -34.87
C PRO A 8 27.03 -34.85 -35.63
N LEU A 9 26.25 -34.02 -34.92
CA LEU A 9 25.13 -33.25 -35.48
C LEU A 9 25.60 -32.18 -36.47
N PRO A 10 24.75 -31.78 -37.44
CA PRO A 10 25.07 -30.64 -38.28
C PRO A 10 25.09 -29.36 -37.42
N MET A 11 26.15 -28.56 -37.58
CA MET A 11 26.32 -27.30 -36.85
C MET A 11 26.22 -26.13 -37.85
N PRO A 12 25.01 -25.58 -38.08
CA PRO A 12 24.80 -24.52 -39.08
C PRO A 12 25.46 -23.19 -38.69
N VAL A 13 25.65 -22.95 -37.39
CA VAL A 13 26.39 -21.82 -36.79
C VAL A 13 27.06 -22.36 -35.53
N GLY A 14 28.34 -22.06 -35.26
CA GLY A 14 28.99 -22.51 -34.02
C GLY A 14 30.46 -22.18 -33.84
N GLY A 15 30.99 -22.63 -32.69
CA GLY A 15 32.35 -22.51 -32.16
C GLY A 15 32.40 -23.18 -30.78
N ASP A 16 33.45 -22.98 -29.98
CA ASP A 16 33.54 -23.61 -28.65
C ASP A 16 32.34 -23.19 -27.78
N GLU A 17 31.55 -24.19 -27.33
CA GLU A 17 30.32 -24.01 -26.52
C GLU A 17 29.21 -23.15 -27.18
N MET A 18 29.19 -23.04 -28.51
CA MET A 18 28.21 -22.22 -29.25
C MET A 18 27.53 -22.98 -30.38
N GLY A 19 26.21 -22.77 -30.56
CA GLY A 19 25.47 -23.22 -31.74
C GLY A 19 24.03 -23.59 -31.46
N PHE A 20 23.31 -23.98 -32.53
CA PHE A 20 21.97 -24.57 -32.44
C PHE A 20 22.06 -26.08 -32.64
N PHE A 21 21.75 -26.84 -31.60
CA PHE A 21 21.81 -28.29 -31.62
C PHE A 21 20.41 -28.89 -31.50
N ALA A 22 20.01 -29.64 -32.51
CA ALA A 22 18.75 -30.39 -32.51
C ALA A 22 18.97 -31.76 -33.15
N PHE A 23 18.51 -32.81 -32.47
CA PHE A 23 18.54 -34.15 -33.03
C PHE A 23 17.39 -34.32 -34.03
N PRO A 24 17.63 -34.93 -35.20
CA PRO A 24 16.54 -35.39 -36.04
C PRO A 24 15.76 -36.51 -35.32
N GLU A 25 14.46 -36.60 -35.58
CA GLU A 25 13.64 -37.72 -35.10
C GLU A 25 14.10 -39.03 -35.73
N GLU A 26 13.95 -40.14 -35.00
CA GLU A 26 14.25 -41.47 -35.53
C GLU A 26 13.48 -41.73 -36.84
N GLY A 27 14.17 -42.28 -37.84
CA GLY A 27 13.62 -42.48 -39.18
C GLY A 27 13.80 -41.29 -40.14
N THR A 28 14.28 -40.15 -39.67
CA THR A 28 14.61 -39.00 -40.53
C THR A 28 15.80 -39.30 -41.44
N SER A 29 15.68 -38.95 -42.72
CA SER A 29 16.78 -39.07 -43.68
C SER A 29 17.82 -37.96 -43.51
N VAL A 30 19.10 -38.33 -43.49
CA VAL A 30 20.22 -37.39 -43.36
C VAL A 30 21.30 -37.64 -44.41
N VAL A 31 22.01 -36.58 -44.80
CA VAL A 31 23.23 -36.67 -45.61
C VAL A 31 24.42 -36.87 -44.66
N VAL A 32 25.09 -38.01 -44.78
CA VAL A 32 26.31 -38.32 -44.04
C VAL A 32 27.52 -38.08 -44.93
N CYS A 33 28.48 -37.32 -44.42
CA CYS A 33 29.77 -37.09 -45.06
C CYS A 33 30.91 -37.62 -44.19
N PHE A 34 32.06 -37.83 -44.81
CA PHE A 34 33.26 -38.32 -44.15
C PHE A 34 34.33 -37.25 -44.21
N ALA A 35 34.74 -36.71 -43.07
CA ALA A 35 35.74 -35.66 -43.01
C ALA A 35 37.04 -36.13 -43.67
N TYR A 36 37.60 -35.32 -44.57
CA TYR A 36 38.78 -35.66 -45.38
C TYR A 36 38.66 -36.97 -46.18
N GLY A 37 37.44 -37.46 -46.43
CA GLY A 37 37.19 -38.74 -47.08
C GLY A 37 37.49 -39.97 -46.20
N LEU A 38 37.72 -39.79 -44.88
CA LEU A 38 38.08 -40.87 -43.97
C LEU A 38 36.84 -41.62 -43.45
N PRO A 39 36.67 -42.93 -43.73
CA PRO A 39 35.49 -43.70 -43.31
C PRO A 39 35.22 -43.71 -41.79
N HIS A 40 36.26 -43.49 -40.99
CA HIS A 40 36.19 -43.46 -39.52
C HIS A 40 35.87 -42.06 -38.95
N LYS A 41 35.61 -41.05 -39.80
CA LYS A 41 35.22 -39.70 -39.37
C LYS A 41 33.88 -39.25 -40.02
N PRO A 42 32.78 -39.98 -39.79
CA PRO A 42 31.47 -39.56 -40.29
C PRO A 42 30.96 -38.32 -39.56
N TYR A 43 30.17 -37.48 -40.23
CA TYR A 43 29.37 -36.42 -39.64
C TYR A 43 28.09 -36.20 -40.44
N ILE A 44 27.04 -35.68 -39.79
CA ILE A 44 25.81 -35.30 -40.49
C ILE A 44 26.03 -33.92 -41.12
N GLN A 45 25.93 -33.84 -42.45
CA GLN A 45 26.02 -32.56 -43.17
C GLN A 45 24.68 -31.84 -43.20
N THR A 46 23.58 -32.54 -43.46
CA THR A 46 22.26 -31.94 -43.66
C THR A 46 21.15 -32.92 -43.31
N ILE A 47 20.10 -32.43 -42.66
CA ILE A 47 18.86 -33.17 -42.43
C ILE A 47 17.94 -32.92 -43.63
N LEU A 48 17.42 -33.99 -44.25
CA LEU A 48 16.56 -33.88 -45.42
C LEU A 48 15.09 -33.76 -44.99
N PRO A 49 14.33 -32.80 -45.55
CA PRO A 49 12.95 -32.56 -45.12
C PRO A 49 11.92 -33.58 -45.64
N HIS A 50 12.34 -34.53 -46.47
CA HIS A 50 11.42 -35.45 -47.13
C HIS A 50 10.69 -36.35 -46.13
N GLY A 51 9.36 -36.35 -46.18
CA GLY A 51 8.52 -37.13 -45.27
C GLY A 51 8.26 -36.46 -43.91
N LEU A 52 8.84 -35.27 -43.65
CA LEU A 52 8.61 -34.52 -42.42
C LEU A 52 7.44 -33.55 -42.55
N THR A 53 6.73 -33.32 -41.45
CA THR A 53 5.76 -32.22 -41.35
C THR A 53 6.51 -30.96 -40.93
N LEU A 54 6.67 -30.02 -41.87
CA LEU A 54 7.39 -28.77 -41.63
C LEU A 54 6.46 -27.67 -41.09
N PRO A 55 7.00 -26.70 -40.32
CA PRO A 55 6.24 -25.51 -39.97
C PRO A 55 5.71 -24.76 -41.18
N LYS A 56 4.57 -24.10 -40.98
CA LYS A 56 4.14 -23.03 -41.88
C LYS A 56 5.01 -21.79 -41.65
N VAL A 57 5.72 -21.38 -42.68
CA VAL A 57 6.56 -20.18 -42.69
C VAL A 57 6.15 -19.32 -43.88
N PRO A 58 5.22 -18.37 -43.69
CA PRO A 58 4.89 -17.35 -44.69
C PRO A 58 6.14 -16.60 -45.16
N LYS A 59 6.05 -16.00 -46.35
CA LYS A 59 7.17 -15.22 -46.90
C LYS A 59 7.47 -14.03 -45.99
N GLY A 60 8.71 -13.94 -45.50
CA GLY A 60 9.18 -12.87 -44.62
C GLY A 60 9.28 -13.30 -43.15
N ASP A 61 8.49 -14.29 -42.73
CA ASP A 61 8.58 -14.86 -41.39
C ASP A 61 9.87 -15.65 -41.20
N GLN A 62 10.35 -15.69 -39.95
CA GLN A 62 11.34 -16.65 -39.50
C GLN A 62 10.81 -17.35 -38.25
N VAL A 63 11.03 -18.66 -38.16
CA VAL A 63 10.60 -19.46 -37.02
C VAL A 63 11.72 -20.37 -36.55
N TRP A 64 11.94 -20.36 -35.24
CA TRP A 64 12.68 -21.38 -34.52
C TRP A 64 11.67 -22.14 -33.65
N GLN A 65 11.51 -23.44 -33.88
CA GLN A 65 10.48 -24.21 -33.17
C GLN A 65 10.91 -25.62 -32.83
N HIS A 66 10.35 -26.11 -31.72
CA HIS A 66 10.34 -27.53 -31.37
C HIS A 66 9.02 -28.18 -31.82
N SER A 67 7.89 -27.49 -31.63
CA SER A 67 6.55 -27.91 -32.06
C SER A 67 5.68 -26.70 -32.36
N ASP A 68 4.46 -26.88 -32.88
CA ASP A 68 3.53 -25.74 -33.07
C ASP A 68 3.17 -25.03 -31.74
N ALA A 69 3.22 -25.75 -30.63
CA ALA A 69 3.00 -25.21 -29.29
C ALA A 69 4.24 -24.51 -28.69
N VAL A 70 5.45 -24.82 -29.17
CA VAL A 70 6.72 -24.31 -28.64
C VAL A 70 7.56 -23.70 -29.77
N GLN A 71 7.51 -22.38 -29.88
CA GLN A 71 8.20 -21.64 -30.95
C GLN A 71 8.62 -20.23 -30.53
N GLN A 72 9.65 -19.74 -31.20
CA GLN A 72 9.97 -18.33 -31.32
C GLN A 72 9.82 -17.93 -32.78
N ARG A 73 9.05 -16.88 -33.04
CA ARG A 73 8.74 -16.42 -34.38
C ARG A 73 8.93 -14.92 -34.48
N VAL A 74 9.48 -14.49 -35.61
CA VAL A 74 9.41 -13.11 -36.07
C VAL A 74 8.59 -13.07 -37.36
N ASP A 75 7.60 -12.19 -37.43
CA ASP A 75 6.81 -11.99 -38.65
C ASP A 75 7.50 -11.02 -39.62
N ALA A 76 6.91 -10.82 -40.80
CA ALA A 76 7.44 -9.90 -41.81
C ALA A 76 7.55 -8.43 -41.35
N ASP A 77 6.78 -8.04 -40.33
CA ASP A 77 6.76 -6.68 -39.76
C ASP A 77 7.77 -6.52 -38.60
N GLY A 78 8.42 -7.61 -38.19
CA GLY A 78 9.42 -7.63 -37.11
C GLY A 78 8.86 -7.91 -35.72
N ASN A 79 7.58 -8.30 -35.59
CA ASN A 79 6.99 -8.62 -34.30
C ASN A 79 7.49 -9.99 -33.81
N TRP A 80 7.92 -10.05 -32.55
CA TRP A 80 8.40 -11.27 -31.92
C TRP A 80 7.32 -11.96 -31.08
N LEU A 81 7.18 -13.27 -31.25
CA LEU A 81 6.37 -14.14 -30.42
C LEU A 81 7.26 -15.21 -29.76
N ARG A 82 7.25 -15.28 -28.43
CA ARG A 82 7.77 -16.43 -27.66
C ARG A 82 6.59 -17.22 -27.11
N LYS A 83 6.38 -18.43 -27.62
CA LYS A 83 5.25 -19.31 -27.24
C LYS A 83 5.79 -20.62 -26.68
N THR A 84 5.18 -21.09 -25.59
CA THR A 84 5.37 -22.42 -25.05
C THR A 84 4.12 -22.86 -24.30
N ASP A 85 3.81 -24.15 -24.32
CA ASP A 85 2.86 -24.82 -23.42
C ASP A 85 3.56 -25.41 -22.18
N GLY A 86 4.89 -25.31 -22.14
CA GLY A 86 5.73 -25.68 -21.00
C GLY A 86 6.07 -24.47 -20.11
N LYS A 87 7.29 -24.49 -19.56
CA LYS A 87 7.79 -23.49 -18.61
C LYS A 87 8.84 -22.61 -19.26
N ILE A 88 8.80 -21.31 -18.97
CA ILE A 88 9.91 -20.37 -19.22
C ILE A 88 10.66 -20.14 -17.90
N GLN A 89 11.98 -20.24 -17.95
CA GLN A 89 12.88 -19.83 -16.87
C GLN A 89 13.98 -18.95 -17.47
N ASP A 90 14.07 -17.72 -17.00
CA ASP A 90 15.16 -16.81 -17.36
C ASP A 90 16.08 -16.70 -16.13
N GLN A 91 17.34 -17.10 -16.28
CA GLN A 91 18.38 -16.98 -15.25
C GLN A 91 19.43 -16.01 -15.76
N ALA A 92 19.62 -14.92 -15.05
CA ALA A 92 20.58 -13.90 -15.42
C ALA A 92 21.14 -13.23 -14.16
N ILE A 93 22.36 -12.70 -14.27
CA ILE A 93 22.94 -11.81 -13.25
C ILE A 93 22.21 -10.46 -13.28
N GLU A 94 21.85 -10.00 -14.48
CA GLU A 94 21.15 -8.75 -14.72
C GLU A 94 20.08 -8.95 -15.79
N ARG A 95 18.89 -8.35 -15.58
CA ARG A 95 17.79 -8.35 -16.54
C ARG A 95 17.20 -6.96 -16.61
N GLU A 96 17.34 -6.32 -17.77
CA GLU A 96 16.75 -5.02 -18.08
C GLU A 96 15.60 -5.21 -19.07
N VAL A 97 14.53 -4.44 -18.88
CA VAL A 97 13.41 -4.36 -19.82
C VAL A 97 13.05 -2.90 -19.98
N ASP A 98 13.30 -2.37 -21.17
CA ASP A 98 12.86 -1.03 -21.56
C ASP A 98 11.76 -1.15 -22.61
N ALA A 99 10.61 -0.54 -22.32
CA ALA A 99 9.45 -0.56 -23.18
C ALA A 99 8.61 0.70 -22.95
N MET A 100 8.12 1.31 -24.03
CA MET A 100 7.17 2.41 -23.94
C MET A 100 5.83 1.98 -23.31
N THR A 101 5.46 0.71 -23.46
CA THR A 101 4.25 0.13 -22.88
C THR A 101 4.50 -1.34 -22.57
N ASN A 102 4.22 -1.75 -21.33
CA ASN A 102 4.24 -3.15 -20.91
C ASN A 102 2.86 -3.53 -20.37
N THR A 103 2.30 -4.63 -20.86
CA THR A 103 1.02 -5.16 -20.38
C THR A 103 1.22 -6.61 -19.99
N GLU A 104 0.90 -6.93 -18.75
CA GLU A 104 1.03 -8.28 -18.21
C GLU A 104 -0.33 -8.75 -17.66
N SER A 105 -0.69 -10.00 -17.96
CA SER A 105 -1.90 -10.63 -17.44
C SER A 105 -1.53 -11.98 -16.85
N PHE A 106 -1.96 -12.20 -15.61
CA PHE A 106 -1.67 -13.41 -14.86
C PHE A 106 -2.94 -13.95 -14.23
N GLN A 107 -3.07 -15.28 -14.17
CA GLN A 107 -4.05 -15.90 -13.29
C GLN A 107 -3.61 -15.79 -11.82
N SER A 108 -2.29 -15.90 -11.56
CA SER A 108 -1.66 -15.74 -10.26
C SER A 108 -0.26 -15.16 -10.44
N HIS A 109 0.17 -14.29 -9.51
CA HIS A 109 1.49 -13.68 -9.51
C HIS A 109 2.07 -13.66 -8.10
N THR A 110 3.31 -14.11 -7.95
CA THR A 110 4.08 -14.04 -6.71
C THR A 110 5.44 -13.44 -7.02
N ARG A 111 5.84 -12.45 -6.24
CA ARG A 111 7.15 -11.83 -6.31
C ARG A 111 7.81 -11.87 -4.94
N THR A 112 8.96 -12.51 -4.87
CA THR A 112 9.83 -12.51 -3.69
C THR A 112 11.07 -11.70 -4.03
N VAL A 113 11.45 -10.78 -3.14
CA VAL A 113 12.64 -9.93 -3.27
C VAL A 113 13.39 -10.05 -1.96
N ASP A 114 14.63 -10.51 -2.02
CA ASP A 114 15.41 -10.84 -0.81
C ASP A 114 15.99 -9.60 -0.13
N ASP A 115 16.12 -8.48 -0.87
CA ASP A 115 16.67 -7.23 -0.36
C ASP A 115 15.68 -6.07 -0.57
N HIS A 116 15.91 -5.20 -1.56
CA HIS A 116 15.11 -3.99 -1.76
C HIS A 116 14.22 -4.05 -3.00
N SER A 117 12.98 -3.56 -2.86
CA SER A 117 12.06 -3.34 -3.98
C SER A 117 11.59 -1.90 -3.99
N THR A 118 12.04 -1.14 -5.00
CA THR A 118 11.64 0.25 -5.22
C THR A 118 10.73 0.34 -6.44
N GLU A 119 9.70 1.17 -6.36
CA GLU A 119 8.84 1.50 -7.49
C GLU A 119 8.63 3.02 -7.54
N SER A 120 9.04 3.62 -8.65
CA SER A 120 8.91 5.06 -8.90
C SER A 120 7.92 5.26 -10.04
N VAL A 121 6.81 5.94 -9.75
CA VAL A 121 5.75 6.20 -10.73
C VAL A 121 5.62 7.71 -10.90
N GLY A 122 5.98 8.23 -12.07
CA GLY A 122 5.88 9.67 -12.35
C GLY A 122 4.44 10.18 -12.52
N GLY A 123 3.51 9.27 -12.84
CA GLY A 123 2.08 9.55 -12.91
C GLY A 123 1.31 8.96 -11.73
N VAL A 124 0.22 8.26 -12.01
CA VAL A 124 -0.64 7.66 -10.97
C VAL A 124 -0.38 6.17 -10.84
N LYS A 125 -0.14 5.71 -9.61
CA LYS A 125 -0.16 4.28 -9.27
C LYS A 125 -1.50 3.89 -8.69
N LYS A 126 -2.22 2.99 -9.37
CA LYS A 126 -3.51 2.44 -8.91
C LYS A 126 -3.35 0.99 -8.49
N ILE A 127 -3.79 0.64 -7.28
CA ILE A 127 -3.85 -0.74 -6.79
C ILE A 127 -5.31 -1.02 -6.41
N GLU A 128 -5.91 -2.02 -7.03
CA GLU A 128 -7.27 -2.46 -6.75
C GLU A 128 -7.30 -3.94 -6.38
N ALA A 129 -8.01 -4.25 -5.30
CA ALA A 129 -8.23 -5.63 -4.86
C ALA A 129 -9.72 -5.81 -4.53
N LEU A 130 -10.40 -6.71 -5.26
CA LEU A 130 -11.83 -7.00 -5.02
C LEU A 130 -12.07 -7.75 -3.71
N GLY A 131 -11.09 -8.55 -3.27
CA GLY A 131 -11.17 -9.31 -2.03
C GLY A 131 -10.66 -8.51 -0.83
N ALA A 132 -9.34 -8.45 -0.67
CA ALA A 132 -8.69 -7.74 0.43
C ALA A 132 -7.34 -7.18 0.01
N LEU A 133 -6.97 -6.04 0.58
CA LEU A 133 -5.62 -5.49 0.55
C LEU A 133 -4.98 -5.68 1.93
N LYS A 134 -3.81 -6.32 1.99
CA LYS A 134 -3.04 -6.52 3.22
C LYS A 134 -1.67 -5.88 3.08
N LEU A 135 -1.36 -4.94 3.96
CA LEU A 135 -0.07 -4.28 4.07
C LEU A 135 0.50 -4.59 5.45
N LEU A 136 1.55 -5.40 5.49
CA LEU A 136 2.16 -5.90 6.72
C LEU A 136 3.63 -5.47 6.74
N SER A 137 4.08 -4.90 7.85
CA SER A 137 5.49 -4.59 8.09
C SER A 137 5.90 -5.19 9.43
N GLY A 138 7.06 -5.86 9.45
CA GLY A 138 7.69 -6.30 10.70
C GLY A 138 8.46 -5.18 11.42
N GLY A 139 8.64 -4.03 10.76
CA GLY A 139 9.30 -2.84 11.29
C GLY A 139 8.37 -1.63 11.26
N SER A 140 8.87 -0.49 10.78
CA SER A 140 8.06 0.70 10.57
C SER A 140 7.22 0.62 9.28
N ALA A 141 6.12 1.35 9.26
CA ALA A 141 5.34 1.62 8.06
C ALA A 141 4.99 3.11 8.06
N SER A 142 5.29 3.79 6.95
CA SER A 142 5.02 5.22 6.77
C SER A 142 4.09 5.42 5.58
N LEU A 143 2.99 6.14 5.80
CA LEU A 143 2.07 6.58 4.77
C LEU A 143 1.99 8.10 4.84
N ALA A 144 2.40 8.78 3.78
CA ALA A 144 2.43 10.22 3.71
C ALA A 144 1.92 10.69 2.35
N ALA A 145 1.21 11.82 2.35
CA ALA A 145 0.77 12.55 1.17
C ALA A 145 1.23 14.02 1.33
N VAL A 146 1.61 14.67 0.24
CA VAL A 146 1.98 16.10 0.24
C VAL A 146 0.73 16.97 0.30
N ASP A 147 -0.35 16.49 -0.32
CA ASP A 147 -1.67 17.11 -0.33
C ASP A 147 -2.61 16.29 0.58
N ASP A 148 -3.80 15.93 0.12
CA ASP A 148 -4.78 15.20 0.93
C ASP A 148 -4.46 13.70 1.10
N LEU A 149 -4.67 13.20 2.32
CA LEU A 149 -4.75 11.77 2.64
C LEU A 149 -6.19 11.41 3.01
N HIS A 150 -6.84 10.56 2.22
CA HIS A 150 -8.19 10.07 2.49
C HIS A 150 -8.17 8.62 2.99
N GLN A 151 -8.84 8.36 4.11
CA GLN A 151 -9.11 7.02 4.63
C GLN A 151 -10.61 6.88 4.89
N ALA A 152 -11.26 5.98 4.15
CA ALA A 152 -12.69 5.73 4.26
C ALA A 152 -12.97 4.22 4.32
N THR A 153 -13.97 3.82 5.12
CA THR A 153 -14.42 2.43 5.21
C THR A 153 -15.95 2.40 5.13
N GLY A 154 -16.51 1.31 4.60
CA GLY A 154 -17.97 1.14 4.51
C GLY A 154 -18.61 0.57 5.79
N ARG A 155 -17.80 0.13 6.76
CA ARG A 155 -18.23 -0.42 8.05
C ARG A 155 -17.35 0.15 9.15
N ASP A 156 -16.49 -0.66 9.74
CA ASP A 156 -15.70 -0.30 10.91
C ASP A 156 -14.28 0.09 10.54
N LEU A 157 -13.78 1.15 11.17
CA LEU A 157 -12.36 1.50 11.22
C LEU A 157 -11.83 1.19 12.62
N ASN A 158 -11.00 0.16 12.74
CA ASN A 158 -10.38 -0.22 14.00
C ASN A 158 -8.94 0.30 14.05
N LEU A 159 -8.68 1.27 14.95
CA LEU A 159 -7.34 1.79 15.21
C LEU A 159 -6.87 1.33 16.59
N VAL A 160 -5.79 0.54 16.61
CA VAL A 160 -5.21 0.03 17.86
C VAL A 160 -3.76 0.51 17.96
N VAL A 161 -3.44 1.14 19.09
CA VAL A 161 -2.10 1.70 19.35
C VAL A 161 -1.58 1.19 20.69
N GLY A 162 -0.45 0.48 20.67
CA GLY A 162 0.07 -0.22 21.85
C GLY A 162 0.74 0.67 22.90
N GLN A 163 1.16 1.89 22.54
CA GLN A 163 1.81 2.82 23.46
C GLN A 163 1.17 4.22 23.40
N LYS A 164 1.58 5.04 22.42
CA LYS A 164 1.16 6.44 22.32
C LYS A 164 0.48 6.69 20.99
N HIS A 165 -0.77 7.14 21.01
CA HIS A 165 -1.41 7.75 19.87
C HIS A 165 -1.16 9.26 19.90
N ASN A 166 -0.56 9.80 18.85
CA ASN A 166 -0.30 11.23 18.71
C ASN A 166 -0.98 11.76 17.46
N ALA A 167 -1.85 12.75 17.63
CA ALA A 167 -2.55 13.42 16.55
C ALA A 167 -2.31 14.92 16.69
N THR A 168 -1.67 15.51 15.67
CA THR A 168 -1.41 16.95 15.60
C THR A 168 -2.18 17.51 14.41
N VAL A 169 -2.96 18.56 14.64
CA VAL A 169 -3.74 19.24 13.60
C VAL A 169 -3.33 20.71 13.61
N GLY A 170 -2.88 21.22 12.46
CA GLY A 170 -2.46 22.62 12.32
C GLY A 170 -3.65 23.61 12.18
N GLY A 171 -4.79 23.12 11.71
CA GLY A 171 -6.05 23.85 11.61
C GLY A 171 -7.13 23.25 12.52
N ASP A 172 -8.36 23.14 12.01
CA ASP A 172 -9.51 22.64 12.77
C ASP A 172 -9.60 21.12 12.79
N MET A 173 -9.92 20.53 13.95
CA MET A 173 -10.27 19.12 14.08
C MET A 173 -11.78 18.99 14.23
N HIS A 174 -12.43 18.35 13.25
CA HIS A 174 -13.87 18.08 13.27
C HIS A 174 -14.15 16.60 13.58
N GLU A 175 -14.74 16.33 14.74
CA GLU A 175 -15.26 15.02 15.10
C GLU A 175 -16.79 15.05 15.09
N ARG A 176 -17.43 14.24 14.24
CA ARG A 176 -18.89 14.06 14.22
C ARG A 176 -19.24 12.64 14.55
N ILE A 177 -19.86 12.44 15.72
CA ILE A 177 -20.22 11.14 16.27
C ILE A 177 -21.73 11.12 16.48
N GLN A 178 -22.44 10.24 15.78
CA GLN A 178 -23.89 10.08 15.91
C GLN A 178 -24.27 9.26 17.14
N GLY A 179 -23.43 8.27 17.47
CA GLY A 179 -23.59 7.44 18.66
C GLY A 179 -22.90 8.05 19.87
N LEU A 180 -22.33 7.18 20.69
CA LEU A 180 -21.62 7.55 21.91
C LEU A 180 -20.15 7.87 21.63
N ARG A 181 -19.65 8.94 22.24
CA ARG A 181 -18.21 9.19 22.40
C ARG A 181 -17.80 8.83 23.83
N GLU A 182 -17.02 7.77 23.99
CA GLU A 182 -16.43 7.39 25.28
C GLU A 182 -14.95 7.77 25.32
N SER A 183 -14.53 8.36 26.44
CA SER A 183 -13.11 8.65 26.72
C SER A 183 -12.82 8.19 28.14
N ILE A 184 -12.18 7.02 28.26
CA ILE A 184 -11.88 6.37 29.53
C ILE A 184 -10.36 6.38 29.72
N THR A 185 -9.92 6.89 30.86
CA THR A 185 -8.50 7.01 31.23
C THR A 185 -8.31 6.53 32.65
N SER A 186 -7.22 5.81 32.91
CA SER A 186 -6.90 5.27 34.24
C SER A 186 -6.17 6.26 35.15
N LYS A 187 -5.68 7.39 34.60
CA LYS A 187 -4.88 8.37 35.34
C LYS A 187 -5.53 9.74 35.35
N SER A 188 -5.62 10.37 34.18
CA SER A 188 -6.17 11.72 34.06
C SER A 188 -6.65 12.01 32.64
N GLN A 189 -7.58 12.96 32.54
CA GLN A 189 -8.02 13.57 31.30
C GLN A 189 -7.77 15.07 31.39
N ARG A 190 -7.21 15.65 30.33
CA ARG A 190 -6.99 17.10 30.23
C ARG A 190 -7.65 17.61 28.96
N LEU A 191 -8.63 18.49 29.13
CA LEU A 191 -9.25 19.27 28.08
C LEU A 191 -8.95 20.73 28.37
N GLN A 192 -8.26 21.41 27.45
CA GLN A 192 -7.85 22.79 27.64
C GLN A 192 -7.97 23.55 26.32
N ALA A 193 -8.70 24.66 26.38
CA ALA A 193 -8.83 25.62 25.31
C ALA A 193 -9.06 27.01 25.94
N PRO A 194 -8.76 28.11 25.22
CA PRO A 194 -9.11 29.45 25.67
C PRO A 194 -10.61 29.60 25.97
N LYS A 195 -11.46 28.90 25.21
CA LYS A 195 -12.90 28.75 25.46
C LYS A 195 -13.29 27.29 25.36
N THR A 196 -14.07 26.83 26.32
CA THR A 196 -14.60 25.46 26.32
C THR A 196 -16.12 25.49 26.32
N TRP A 197 -16.71 24.60 25.51
CA TRP A 197 -18.14 24.35 25.48
C TRP A 197 -18.41 22.90 25.88
N VAL A 198 -19.15 22.71 26.96
CA VAL A 198 -19.62 21.38 27.38
C VAL A 198 -21.11 21.49 27.68
N GLY A 199 -21.93 20.78 26.92
CA GLY A 199 -23.39 20.82 27.04
C GLY A 199 -24.08 20.69 25.68
N SER A 200 -25.28 21.25 25.56
CA SER A 200 -26.08 21.22 24.32
C SER A 200 -25.80 22.45 23.44
N GLY A 201 -26.45 22.58 22.29
CA GLY A 201 -26.26 23.76 21.41
C GLY A 201 -26.66 25.10 22.04
N GLY A 202 -27.58 25.09 23.03
CA GLY A 202 -28.03 26.29 23.73
C GLY A 202 -27.52 26.44 25.16
N VAL A 203 -26.92 25.39 25.73
CA VAL A 203 -26.51 25.37 27.15
C VAL A 203 -25.06 24.94 27.26
N ASN A 204 -24.24 25.81 27.85
CA ASN A 204 -22.87 25.51 28.24
C ASN A 204 -22.80 25.40 29.76
N ILE A 205 -22.36 24.27 30.30
CA ILE A 205 -22.25 24.04 31.74
C ILE A 205 -21.35 25.07 32.42
N PHE A 206 -20.32 25.58 31.74
CA PHE A 206 -19.46 26.63 32.29
C PHE A 206 -20.19 27.99 32.38
N GLN A 207 -21.21 28.24 31.55
CA GLN A 207 -22.14 29.37 31.73
C GLN A 207 -22.92 29.22 33.01
N VAL A 208 -23.53 28.05 33.17
CA VAL A 208 -24.35 27.76 34.35
C VAL A 208 -23.52 27.90 35.63
N VAL A 209 -22.24 27.49 35.62
CA VAL A 209 -21.34 27.68 36.76
C VAL A 209 -21.02 29.16 37.00
N CYS A 210 -20.78 29.97 35.97
CA CYS A 210 -20.63 31.43 36.14
C CYS A 210 -21.88 32.06 36.76
N ASP A 211 -23.05 31.75 36.23
CA ASP A 211 -24.32 32.33 36.68
C ASP A 211 -24.63 31.90 38.12
N LEU A 212 -24.31 30.64 38.47
CA LEU A 212 -24.41 30.14 39.83
C LEU A 212 -23.47 30.88 40.78
N LEU A 213 -22.23 31.16 40.37
CA LEU A 213 -21.29 31.94 41.20
C LEU A 213 -21.81 33.36 41.43
N ASP A 214 -22.37 34.00 40.39
CA ASP A 214 -22.97 35.33 40.54
C ASP A 214 -24.17 35.30 41.49
N LEU A 215 -25.06 34.31 41.36
CA LEU A 215 -26.20 34.13 42.25
C LEU A 215 -25.76 33.91 43.71
N VAL A 216 -24.70 33.11 43.93
CA VAL A 216 -24.16 32.87 45.29
C VAL A 216 -23.52 34.13 45.86
N GLN A 217 -22.85 34.96 45.04
CA GLN A 217 -22.34 36.25 45.47
C GLN A 217 -23.49 37.16 45.91
N ASP A 218 -24.53 37.29 45.10
CA ASP A 218 -25.69 38.13 45.40
C ASP A 218 -26.41 37.66 46.67
N MET A 219 -26.59 36.35 46.82
CA MET A 219 -27.20 35.76 48.01
C MET A 219 -26.40 36.10 49.28
N ASN A 220 -25.07 35.98 49.25
CA ASN A 220 -24.23 36.32 50.40
C ASN A 220 -24.32 37.82 50.74
N THR A 221 -24.34 38.71 49.74
CA THR A 221 -24.52 40.15 49.96
C THR A 221 -25.88 40.44 50.59
N GLN A 222 -26.96 39.80 50.11
CA GLN A 222 -28.31 39.96 50.68
C GLN A 222 -28.38 39.45 52.12
N LEU A 223 -27.77 38.30 52.43
CA LEU A 223 -27.72 37.76 53.79
C LEU A 223 -26.94 38.66 54.75
N ALA A 224 -25.83 39.25 54.30
CA ALA A 224 -25.05 40.20 55.10
C ALA A 224 -25.86 41.44 55.51
N ALA A 225 -26.83 41.84 54.68
CA ALA A 225 -27.68 43.01 54.88
C ALA A 225 -29.09 42.67 55.42
N HIS A 226 -29.40 41.39 55.65
CA HIS A 226 -30.75 40.95 56.01
C HIS A 226 -31.15 41.40 57.43
N THR A 227 -32.36 41.94 57.60
CA THR A 227 -32.90 42.40 58.90
C THR A 227 -34.39 42.05 59.04
N HIS A 228 -34.89 41.98 60.29
CA HIS A 228 -36.33 41.82 60.59
C HIS A 228 -36.88 43.09 61.26
N GLY A 229 -37.24 44.10 60.47
CA GLY A 229 -37.65 45.41 61.01
C GLY A 229 -36.45 46.20 61.56
N PRO A 230 -36.58 46.95 62.66
CA PRO A 230 -35.51 47.79 63.21
C PRO A 230 -34.48 46.99 64.04
N THR A 231 -34.11 45.79 63.61
CA THR A 231 -33.08 44.98 64.27
C THR A 231 -31.70 45.25 63.65
N PRO A 232 -30.60 45.09 64.41
CA PRO A 232 -29.25 45.07 63.83
C PRO A 232 -29.12 44.00 62.74
N VAL A 233 -28.16 44.19 61.83
CA VAL A 233 -27.74 43.17 60.87
C VAL A 233 -27.26 41.89 61.59
N PRO A 234 -27.20 40.74 60.91
CA PRO A 234 -26.84 39.48 61.55
C PRO A 234 -25.43 39.54 62.14
N GLY A 235 -25.22 38.89 63.30
CA GLY A 235 -23.91 38.87 63.96
C GLY A 235 -22.78 38.24 63.13
N ASN A 236 -23.12 37.53 62.05
CA ASN A 236 -22.21 36.94 61.08
C ASN A 236 -22.14 37.70 59.74
N ALA A 237 -22.64 38.93 59.65
CA ALA A 237 -22.65 39.72 58.41
C ALA A 237 -21.26 39.86 57.75
N ALA A 238 -20.21 40.10 58.55
CA ALA A 238 -18.84 40.22 58.05
C ALA A 238 -18.35 38.93 57.35
N ALA A 239 -18.77 37.76 57.84
CA ALA A 239 -18.43 36.48 57.22
C ALA A 239 -19.13 36.32 55.86
N PHE A 240 -20.39 36.72 55.75
CA PHE A 240 -21.11 36.71 54.47
C PHE A 240 -20.51 37.68 53.45
N THR A 241 -20.11 38.89 53.86
CA THR A 241 -19.40 39.83 52.97
C THR A 241 -18.08 39.26 52.47
N ALA A 242 -17.29 38.62 53.35
CA ALA A 242 -16.05 37.96 52.96
C ALA A 242 -16.31 36.79 51.99
N ALA A 243 -17.37 36.01 52.21
CA ALA A 243 -17.78 34.93 51.31
C ALA A 243 -18.17 35.46 49.91
N ALA A 244 -18.95 36.54 49.84
CA ALA A 244 -19.29 37.21 48.59
C ALA A 244 -18.03 37.65 47.82
N GLY A 245 -17.05 38.24 48.52
CA GLY A 245 -15.76 38.63 47.94
C GLY A 245 -14.98 37.44 47.37
N ASN A 246 -14.92 36.30 48.08
CA ASN A 246 -14.25 35.10 47.60
C ASN A 246 -14.93 34.52 46.34
N VAL A 247 -16.26 34.53 46.29
CA VAL A 247 -17.04 34.05 45.14
C VAL A 247 -16.82 34.95 43.92
N ALA A 248 -16.76 36.27 44.11
CA ALA A 248 -16.45 37.22 43.04
C ALA A 248 -15.10 36.94 42.37
N VAL A 249 -14.06 36.59 43.15
CA VAL A 249 -12.74 36.21 42.62
C VAL A 249 -12.80 34.93 41.78
N LEU A 250 -13.58 33.93 42.21
CA LEU A 250 -13.76 32.69 41.45
C LEU A 250 -14.56 32.93 40.16
N SER A 251 -15.63 33.72 40.24
CA SER A 251 -16.43 34.12 39.07
C SER A 251 -15.56 34.82 38.03
N ALA A 252 -14.71 35.77 38.47
CA ALA A 252 -13.78 36.46 37.60
C ALA A 252 -12.80 35.50 36.91
N LYS A 253 -12.20 34.55 37.64
CA LYS A 253 -11.29 33.53 37.08
C LYS A 253 -11.96 32.68 36.01
N LEU A 254 -13.20 32.24 36.23
CA LEU A 254 -13.93 31.42 35.25
C LEU A 254 -14.35 32.23 34.02
N LYS A 255 -14.77 33.49 34.22
CA LYS A 255 -15.21 34.40 33.15
C LYS A 255 -14.07 34.88 32.27
N LEU A 256 -12.84 34.95 32.78
CA LEU A 256 -11.64 35.22 31.97
C LEU A 256 -11.42 34.14 30.89
N GLY A 257 -11.85 32.89 31.12
CA GLY A 257 -11.81 31.78 30.14
C GLY A 257 -12.99 31.72 29.15
N ARG A 258 -13.74 32.82 28.99
CA ARG A 258 -14.92 32.90 28.10
C ARG A 258 -14.81 33.92 26.98
N ARG A 259 -13.80 34.79 27.00
CA ARG A 259 -13.59 35.83 25.98
C ARG A 259 -12.63 35.44 24.89
#